data_AF-A0A3A0BI04-F1
#
_entry.id   AF-A0A3A0BI04-F1
#
_cell.length_a   1.000
_cell.length_b   1.000
_cell.length_c   1.000
_cell.angle_alpha   90.00
_cell.angle_beta   90.00
_cell.angle_gamma   90.00
#
_symmetry.space_group_name_H-M   'P 1'
#
loop_
_entity.id
_entity.type
_entity.pdbx_description
1 polymer ?
#
loop_
_entity_poly.entity_id
_entity_poly.type
_entity_poly.pdbx_seq_one_letter_code
_entity_poly.pdbx_strand_id
1 'polypeptide(L)'
;MKKLIALIVFSFLFTIASPASAREGSIDLTSSSVSCKGISLFQSGSYRIFGRCDGLVYPHETTYNKYVLWGKTIARGELIRIGAVEAGYFSGNIASPFGDMVITAETDNLVRKPSDKVVVSGKLTVFDFDKSKVTISTTTTTTPAASTAPTGMTVQDTTSKVTAATSTAGSVIGRILTSLLVIILVIVGIAIGASLIFRNRGSVSH
;
A
#
# COMPACT_ATOMS: atom_id res chain seq x y z
N MET A 1 -48.10 -7.86 16.72
CA MET A 1 -47.57 -6.61 16.11
C MET A 1 -46.08 -6.37 16.38
N LYS A 2 -45.55 -6.61 17.60
CA LYS A 2 -44.10 -6.45 17.91
C LYS A 2 -43.14 -7.29 17.02
N LYS A 3 -43.55 -8.50 16.61
CA LYS A 3 -42.74 -9.37 15.72
C LYS A 3 -42.60 -8.84 14.28
N LEU A 4 -43.55 -8.03 13.82
CA LEU A 4 -43.57 -7.43 12.48
C LEU A 4 -42.66 -6.20 12.42
N ILE A 5 -42.61 -5.41 13.50
CA ILE A 5 -41.72 -4.25 13.63
C ILE A 5 -40.26 -4.70 13.67
N ALA A 6 -39.93 -5.78 14.39
CA ALA A 6 -38.58 -6.31 14.44
C ALA A 6 -38.08 -6.79 13.07
N LEU A 7 -38.96 -7.37 12.25
CA LEU A 7 -38.61 -7.88 10.92
C LEU A 7 -38.42 -6.75 9.90
N ILE A 8 -39.19 -5.67 10.00
CA ILE A 8 -39.02 -4.46 9.18
C ILE A 8 -37.71 -3.73 9.54
N VAL A 9 -37.38 -3.62 10.83
CA VAL A 9 -36.12 -3.00 11.28
C VAL A 9 -34.90 -3.82 10.89
N PHE A 10 -34.98 -5.16 10.93
CA PHE A 10 -33.89 -6.04 10.49
C PHE A 10 -33.69 -6.02 8.97
N SER A 11 -34.78 -5.91 8.19
CA SER A 11 -34.72 -5.79 6.73
C SER A 11 -34.07 -4.46 6.27
N PHE A 12 -34.33 -3.37 7.00
CA PHE A 12 -33.76 -2.06 6.68
C PHE A 12 -32.25 -1.95 6.97
N LEU A 13 -31.69 -2.82 7.82
CA LEU A 13 -30.25 -2.85 8.12
C LEU A 13 -29.42 -3.45 6.97
N PHE A 14 -30.02 -4.21 6.05
CA PHE A 14 -29.32 -4.82 4.93
C PHE A 14 -29.31 -3.99 3.64
N THR A 15 -30.12 -2.93 3.54
CA THR A 15 -30.25 -2.15 2.29
C THR A 15 -29.26 -1.00 2.15
N ILE A 16 -28.44 -0.72 3.17
CA ILE A 16 -27.45 0.38 3.16
C ILE A 16 -26.02 -0.13 2.90
N ALA A 17 -25.86 -1.41 2.58
CA ALA A 17 -24.58 -1.92 2.08
C ALA A 17 -24.38 -1.43 0.65
N SER A 18 -23.90 -0.19 0.50
CA SER A 18 -23.32 0.28 -0.75
C SER A 18 -22.33 -0.80 -1.20
N PRO A 19 -22.42 -1.28 -2.46
CA PRO A 19 -21.45 -2.25 -2.94
C PRO A 19 -20.08 -1.63 -2.71
N ALA A 20 -19.26 -2.31 -1.92
CA ALA A 20 -17.87 -1.97 -1.79
C ALA A 20 -17.29 -2.13 -3.19
N SER A 21 -17.30 -1.06 -3.97
CA SER A 21 -16.71 -1.03 -5.30
C SER A 21 -15.27 -1.45 -5.10
N ALA A 22 -14.95 -2.67 -5.50
CA ALA A 22 -13.59 -3.15 -5.58
C ALA A 22 -12.91 -2.20 -6.57
N ARG A 23 -12.06 -1.29 -6.07
CA ARG A 23 -11.40 -0.31 -6.93
C ARG A 23 -10.16 -0.93 -7.53
N GLU A 24 -10.43 -1.81 -8.48
CA GLU A 24 -9.48 -2.21 -9.49
C GLU A 24 -9.36 -1.07 -10.50
N GLY A 25 -8.15 -0.83 -11.00
CA GLY A 25 -7.93 0.39 -11.76
C GLY A 25 -6.53 0.50 -12.31
N SER A 26 -6.40 1.39 -13.29
CA SER A 26 -5.11 1.81 -13.82
C SER A 26 -4.58 2.98 -13.01
N ILE A 27 -3.26 2.97 -12.82
CA ILE A 27 -2.52 3.98 -12.10
C ILE A 27 -1.79 4.81 -13.16
N ASP A 28 -2.03 6.11 -13.16
CA ASP A 28 -1.28 7.09 -13.94
C ASP A 28 -0.94 8.26 -13.01
N LEU A 29 0.33 8.34 -12.59
CA LEU A 29 0.84 9.42 -11.74
C LEU A 29 1.87 10.18 -12.57
N THR A 30 1.64 11.45 -12.84
CA THR A 30 2.53 12.25 -13.69
C THR A 30 2.86 13.59 -13.03
N SER A 31 4.15 13.95 -13.04
CA SER A 31 4.68 15.27 -12.68
C SER A 31 5.57 15.79 -13.82
N SER A 32 6.26 16.91 -13.60
CA SER A 32 7.14 17.50 -14.62
C SER A 32 8.35 16.63 -14.99
N SER A 33 8.82 15.77 -14.09
CA SER A 33 10.03 14.96 -14.26
C SER A 33 9.83 13.46 -14.04
N VAL A 34 8.66 13.04 -13.55
CA VAL A 34 8.36 11.65 -13.19
C VAL A 34 7.02 11.25 -13.79
N SER A 35 6.98 10.06 -14.41
CA SER A 35 5.73 9.45 -14.85
C SER A 35 5.68 8.00 -14.40
N CYS A 36 4.61 7.62 -13.72
CA CYS A 36 4.38 6.29 -13.18
C CYS A 36 3.13 5.69 -13.78
N LYS A 37 3.25 4.46 -14.26
CA LYS A 37 2.14 3.65 -14.75
C LYS A 37 2.07 2.33 -14.01
N GLY A 38 0.86 1.89 -13.74
CA GLY A 38 0.64 0.64 -13.03
C GLY A 38 -0.82 0.22 -13.02
N ILE A 39 -1.10 -0.78 -12.20
CA ILE A 39 -2.43 -1.35 -12.04
C ILE A 39 -2.63 -1.78 -10.60
N SER A 40 -3.89 -1.71 -10.17
CA SER A 40 -4.38 -2.21 -8.90
C SER A 40 -5.41 -3.29 -9.18
N LEU A 41 -5.21 -4.48 -8.60
CA LEU A 41 -6.11 -5.63 -8.72
C LEU A 41 -6.49 -6.14 -7.34
N PHE A 42 -7.75 -6.46 -7.12
CA PHE A 42 -8.21 -6.98 -5.84
C PHE A 42 -8.04 -8.50 -5.81
N GLN A 43 -7.15 -9.00 -4.96
CA GLN A 43 -6.86 -10.42 -4.84
C GLN A 43 -6.62 -10.81 -3.38
N SER A 44 -7.24 -11.92 -2.95
CA SER A 44 -7.02 -12.50 -1.62
C SER A 44 -7.27 -11.52 -0.46
N GLY A 45 -8.30 -10.67 -0.56
CA GLY A 45 -8.70 -9.73 0.50
C GLY A 45 -7.89 -8.42 0.57
N SER A 46 -7.04 -8.15 -0.42
CA SER A 46 -6.31 -6.87 -0.52
C SER A 46 -6.13 -6.45 -1.97
N TYR A 47 -5.91 -5.17 -2.20
CA TYR A 47 -5.51 -4.65 -3.50
C TYR A 47 -4.02 -4.85 -3.68
N ARG A 48 -3.64 -5.62 -4.70
CA ARG A 48 -2.26 -5.81 -5.16
C ARG A 48 -1.96 -4.76 -6.21
N ILE A 49 -0.88 -4.04 -5.98
CA ILE A 49 -0.48 -2.90 -6.78
C ILE A 49 0.89 -3.20 -7.36
N PHE A 50 1.04 -2.96 -8.65
CA PHE A 50 2.32 -3.08 -9.33
C PHE A 50 2.43 -2.08 -10.47
N GLY A 51 3.66 -1.66 -10.75
CA GLY A 51 3.91 -0.72 -11.83
C GLY A 51 5.36 -0.27 -11.89
N ARG A 52 5.56 0.76 -12.70
CA ARG A 52 6.86 1.35 -12.98
C ARG A 52 6.75 2.86 -13.08
N CYS A 53 7.80 3.53 -12.67
CA CYS A 53 8.03 4.96 -12.73
C CYS A 53 9.28 5.23 -13.57
N ASP A 54 9.14 6.08 -14.57
CA ASP A 54 10.26 6.71 -15.24
C ASP A 54 10.63 8.00 -14.48
N GLY A 55 11.93 8.23 -14.29
CA GLY A 55 12.45 9.37 -13.51
C GLY A 55 12.77 9.08 -12.04
N LEU A 56 12.37 7.92 -11.49
CA LEU A 56 12.65 7.51 -10.09
C LEU A 56 13.77 6.46 -9.96
N VAL A 57 14.75 6.50 -10.86
CA VAL A 57 15.92 5.61 -10.81
C VAL A 57 17.01 6.18 -9.89
N TYR A 58 17.09 7.50 -9.82
CA TYR A 58 18.10 8.21 -9.04
C TYR A 58 17.50 8.77 -7.74
N PRO A 59 18.30 8.87 -6.66
CA PRO A 59 17.85 9.46 -5.40
C PRO A 59 17.46 10.93 -5.59
N HIS A 60 16.48 11.39 -4.81
CA HIS A 60 16.00 12.76 -4.90
C HIS A 60 17.05 13.73 -4.38
N GLU A 61 17.61 13.42 -3.21
CA GLU A 61 18.71 14.12 -2.55
C GLU A 61 19.58 13.10 -1.80
N THR A 62 20.72 13.52 -1.26
CA THR A 62 21.62 12.64 -0.49
C THR A 62 20.93 12.01 0.73
N THR A 63 20.08 12.78 1.41
CA THR A 63 19.36 12.36 2.62
C THR A 63 18.04 11.66 2.28
N TYR A 64 17.33 12.11 1.25
CA TYR A 64 16.06 11.54 0.78
C TYR A 64 16.29 10.65 -0.44
N ASN A 65 16.93 9.50 -0.21
CA ASN A 65 17.38 8.60 -1.27
C ASN A 65 16.45 7.40 -1.50
N LYS A 66 15.36 7.31 -0.73
CA LYS A 66 14.33 6.28 -0.86
C LYS A 66 13.03 6.87 -1.36
N TYR A 67 12.24 6.06 -2.03
CA TYR A 67 10.91 6.45 -2.49
C TYR A 67 9.88 5.49 -1.92
N VAL A 68 8.79 6.03 -1.38
CA VAL A 68 7.72 5.22 -0.79
C VAL A 68 6.39 5.61 -1.43
N LEU A 69 5.64 4.59 -1.83
CA LEU A 69 4.31 4.71 -2.41
C LEU A 69 3.25 4.60 -1.30
N TRP A 70 2.33 5.55 -1.31
CA TRP A 70 1.22 5.64 -0.37
C TRP A 70 -0.11 5.69 -1.11
N GLY A 71 -1.12 5.04 -0.53
CA GLY A 71 -2.50 5.08 -1.00
C GLY A 71 -3.34 5.91 -0.05
N LYS A 72 -4.10 6.87 -0.59
CA LYS A 72 -5.07 7.65 0.16
C LYS A 72 -6.39 6.92 0.24
N THR A 73 -6.76 6.49 1.44
CA THR A 73 -8.00 5.76 1.68
C THR A 73 -9.21 6.64 1.41
N ILE A 74 -10.27 6.05 0.84
CA ILE A 74 -11.50 6.79 0.55
C ILE A 74 -12.31 7.04 1.83
N ALA A 75 -12.29 6.08 2.75
CA ALA A 75 -13.11 6.14 3.96
C ALA A 75 -12.68 7.26 4.93
N ARG A 76 -11.38 7.51 5.06
CA ARG A 76 -10.82 8.45 6.06
C ARG A 76 -9.87 9.49 5.48
N GLY A 77 -9.50 9.39 4.20
CA GLY A 77 -8.50 10.27 3.59
C GLY A 77 -7.07 10.05 4.12
N GLU A 78 -6.85 9.01 4.92
CA GLU A 78 -5.54 8.67 5.49
C GLU A 78 -4.62 8.09 4.43
N LEU A 79 -3.33 8.43 4.51
CA LEU A 79 -2.27 7.86 3.70
C LEU A 79 -1.74 6.58 4.34
N ILE A 80 -1.94 5.46 3.66
CA ILE A 80 -1.43 4.14 4.06
C ILE A 80 -0.26 3.75 3.16
N ARG A 81 0.82 3.27 3.76
CA ARG A 81 1.98 2.78 3.02
C ARG A 81 1.62 1.54 2.21
N ILE A 82 1.92 1.57 0.92
CA ILE A 82 1.75 0.43 0.01
C ILE A 82 3.07 -0.34 -0.12
N GLY A 83 4.17 0.36 -0.38
CA GLY A 83 5.47 -0.27 -0.64
C GLY A 83 6.55 0.75 -0.99
N ALA A 84 7.79 0.28 -1.08
CA ALA A 84 8.89 1.09 -1.58
C ALA A 84 8.90 1.08 -3.12
N VAL A 85 9.47 2.14 -3.71
CA VAL A 85 9.77 2.21 -5.15
C VAL A 85 11.27 2.02 -5.30
N GLU A 86 11.67 0.92 -5.93
CA GLU A 86 13.06 0.50 -6.08
C GLU A 86 13.45 0.54 -7.56
N ALA A 87 14.42 1.40 -7.91
CA ALA A 87 14.87 1.59 -9.28
C ALA A 87 13.71 1.85 -10.28
N GLY A 88 12.72 2.64 -9.84
CA GLY A 88 11.51 2.93 -10.60
C GLY A 88 10.44 1.84 -10.56
N TYR A 89 10.66 0.65 -10.01
CA TYR A 89 9.62 -0.37 -9.88
C TYR A 89 8.95 -0.32 -8.52
N PHE A 90 7.65 -0.55 -8.48
CA PHE A 90 6.92 -0.68 -7.23
C PHE A 90 6.00 -1.89 -7.25
N SER A 91 5.91 -2.53 -6.09
CA SER A 91 4.92 -3.55 -5.81
C SER A 91 4.54 -3.48 -4.34
N GLY A 92 3.27 -3.72 -4.05
CA GLY A 92 2.78 -3.71 -2.69
C GLY A 92 1.31 -4.08 -2.60
N ASN A 93 0.77 -3.96 -1.39
CA ASN A 93 -0.61 -4.26 -1.13
C ASN A 93 -1.24 -3.29 -0.14
N ILE A 94 -2.54 -3.05 -0.30
CA ILE A 94 -3.35 -2.26 0.63
C ILE A 94 -4.70 -2.95 0.83
N ALA A 95 -5.10 -3.14 2.08
CA ALA A 95 -6.37 -3.81 2.38
C ALA A 95 -7.58 -2.86 2.20
N SER A 96 -7.38 -1.58 2.44
CA SER A 96 -8.44 -0.57 2.38
C SER A 96 -8.63 -0.02 0.95
N PRO A 97 -9.89 0.27 0.54
CA PRO A 97 -10.14 0.99 -0.70
C PRO A 97 -9.48 2.37 -0.72
N PHE A 98 -8.85 2.71 -1.84
CA PHE A 98 -8.12 3.96 -2.04
C PHE A 98 -8.50 4.59 -3.38
N GLY A 99 -8.29 5.90 -3.50
CA GLY A 99 -8.67 6.66 -4.70
C GLY A 99 -7.56 7.55 -5.25
N ASP A 100 -6.63 7.97 -4.40
CA ASP A 100 -5.46 8.75 -4.79
C ASP A 100 -4.20 8.02 -4.33
N MET A 101 -3.09 8.28 -5.01
CA MET A 101 -1.78 7.74 -4.66
C MET A 101 -0.74 8.86 -4.68
N VAL A 102 0.27 8.70 -3.84
CA VAL A 102 1.37 9.65 -3.74
C VAL A 102 2.68 8.90 -3.52
N ILE A 103 3.73 9.37 -4.17
CA ILE A 103 5.09 8.93 -3.93
C ILE A 103 5.84 10.06 -3.25
N THR A 104 6.46 9.75 -2.11
CA THR A 104 7.31 10.67 -1.35
C THR A 104 8.75 10.21 -1.39
N ALA A 105 9.67 11.16 -1.29
CA ALA A 105 11.07 10.90 -1.03
C ALA A 105 11.28 10.77 0.49
N GLU A 106 11.95 9.71 0.92
CA GLU A 106 12.10 9.32 2.32
C GLU A 106 13.57 9.06 2.65
N THR A 107 13.90 9.12 3.93
CA THR A 107 15.22 8.76 4.44
C THR A 107 15.39 7.25 4.64
N ASP A 108 14.27 6.52 4.77
CA ASP A 108 14.22 5.07 4.93
C ASP A 108 12.99 4.48 4.21
N ASN A 109 13.08 3.22 3.81
CA ASN A 109 12.01 2.48 3.16
C ASN A 109 10.86 2.10 4.12
N LEU A 110 11.12 2.06 5.43
CA LEU A 110 10.20 1.53 6.46
C LEU A 110 9.51 2.62 7.29
N VAL A 111 9.42 3.83 6.76
CA VAL A 111 8.72 4.95 7.41
C VAL A 111 7.22 4.65 7.62
N ARG A 112 6.68 5.15 8.74
CA ARG A 112 5.26 4.97 9.12
C ARG A 112 4.37 6.12 8.69
N LYS A 113 4.97 7.27 8.37
CA LYS A 113 4.29 8.47 7.91
C LYS A 113 5.04 9.04 6.70
N PRO A 114 4.33 9.59 5.72
CA PRO A 114 4.96 10.24 4.59
C PRO A 114 5.70 11.51 5.04
N SER A 115 6.83 11.78 4.41
CA SER A 115 7.51 13.07 4.47
C SER A 115 6.71 14.16 3.75
N ASP A 116 7.18 15.40 3.88
CA ASP A 116 6.71 16.55 3.12
C ASP A 116 7.25 16.59 1.68
N LYS A 117 8.19 15.71 1.32
CA LYS A 117 8.84 15.65 0.01
C LYS A 117 8.03 14.83 -0.99
N VAL A 118 6.90 15.39 -1.43
CA VAL A 118 6.06 14.77 -2.46
C VAL A 118 6.72 14.89 -3.83
N VAL A 119 6.91 13.75 -4.50
CA VAL A 119 7.58 13.66 -5.80
C VAL A 119 6.57 13.59 -6.94
N VAL A 120 5.54 12.76 -6.78
CA VAL A 120 4.44 12.64 -7.73
C VAL A 120 3.18 12.18 -7.03
N SER A 121 2.03 12.64 -7.51
CA SER A 121 0.72 12.24 -7.02
C SER A 121 -0.25 12.10 -8.17
N GLY A 122 -1.26 11.26 -8.02
CA GLY A 122 -2.27 11.07 -9.04
C GLY A 122 -3.46 10.27 -8.52
N LYS A 123 -4.45 10.09 -9.41
CA LYS A 123 -5.70 9.40 -9.09
C LYS A 123 -5.69 8.00 -9.67
N LEU A 124 -6.35 7.08 -8.99
CA LEU A 124 -6.64 5.76 -9.53
C LEU A 124 -7.84 5.89 -10.49
N THR A 125 -7.63 5.52 -11.75
CA THR A 125 -8.73 5.43 -12.73
C THR A 125 -9.33 4.04 -12.61
N VAL A 126 -10.53 3.97 -12.04
CA VAL A 126 -11.26 2.71 -11.84
C VAL A 126 -11.69 2.16 -13.20
N PHE A 127 -11.42 0.88 -13.43
CA PHE A 127 -12.02 0.14 -14.55
C PHE A 127 -12.82 -1.03 -13.99
N ASP A 128 -13.80 -1.49 -14.79
CA ASP A 128 -14.59 -2.68 -14.48
C ASP A 128 -14.27 -3.76 -15.52
N PHE A 129 -14.19 -5.01 -15.08
CA PHE A 129 -14.03 -6.16 -15.98
C PHE A 129 -15.35 -6.58 -16.64
N ASP A 130 -16.47 -6.08 -16.13
CA ASP A 130 -17.78 -6.26 -16.75
C ASP A 130 -17.87 -5.47 -18.06
N LYS A 131 -17.91 -6.21 -19.18
CA LYS A 131 -18.03 -5.66 -20.54
C LYS A 131 -19.29 -4.81 -20.73
N SER A 132 -20.30 -4.92 -19.87
CA SER A 132 -21.51 -4.10 -19.91
C SER A 132 -21.33 -2.71 -19.27
N LYS A 133 -20.22 -2.47 -18.55
CA LYS A 133 -19.93 -1.23 -17.80
C LYS A 133 -18.72 -0.46 -18.33
N VAL A 134 -18.38 -0.65 -19.60
CA VAL A 134 -17.30 0.12 -20.25
C VAL A 134 -17.66 1.60 -20.22
N THR A 135 -17.15 2.32 -19.23
CA THR A 135 -17.18 3.77 -19.19
C THR A 135 -16.11 4.24 -20.15
N ILE A 136 -16.52 4.70 -21.33
CA ILE A 136 -15.64 5.39 -22.28
C ILE A 136 -15.25 6.70 -21.58
N SER A 137 -14.09 6.70 -20.93
CA SER A 137 -13.47 7.95 -20.47
C SER A 137 -13.11 8.74 -21.73
N THR A 138 -13.88 9.79 -22.02
CA THR A 138 -13.55 10.77 -23.07
C THR A 138 -12.24 11.45 -22.70
N THR A 139 -11.15 10.98 -23.30
CA THR A 139 -9.87 11.69 -23.28
C THR A 139 -10.08 13.03 -24.00
N THR A 140 -10.17 14.13 -23.25
CA THR A 140 -10.01 15.46 -23.83
C THR A 140 -8.55 15.58 -24.24
N THR A 141 -8.28 15.39 -25.53
CA THR A 141 -6.99 15.70 -26.17
C THR A 141 -6.72 17.19 -26.00
N THR A 142 -5.89 17.57 -25.02
CA THR A 142 -5.32 18.91 -24.97
C THR A 142 -4.13 18.97 -25.92
N THR A 143 -4.33 19.66 -27.04
CA THR A 143 -3.31 20.06 -28.01
C THR A 143 -2.14 20.76 -27.31
N PRO A 144 -0.88 20.33 -27.48
CA PRO A 144 0.28 21.01 -26.92
C PRO A 144 0.50 22.38 -27.56
N ALA A 145 0.56 23.43 -26.74
CA ALA A 145 1.08 24.73 -27.16
C ALA A 145 2.61 24.67 -27.29
N ALA A 146 3.13 25.19 -28.39
CA ALA A 146 4.56 25.23 -28.70
C ALA A 146 5.29 26.42 -28.05
N SER A 147 6.63 26.29 -28.02
CA SER A 147 7.66 27.32 -27.75
C SER A 147 8.01 27.51 -26.26
N THR A 148 9.27 27.57 -25.80
CA THR A 148 10.55 27.95 -26.44
C THR A 148 11.72 27.39 -25.59
N ALA A 149 12.81 26.93 -26.22
CA ALA A 149 14.11 26.70 -25.55
C ALA A 149 14.75 28.06 -25.16
N PRO A 150 15.70 28.13 -24.21
CA PRO A 150 17.10 27.91 -24.60
C PRO A 150 18.07 27.36 -23.50
N THR A 151 19.21 26.86 -24.00
CA THR A 151 20.57 26.83 -23.43
C THR A 151 20.91 25.97 -22.20
N GLY A 152 21.52 24.81 -22.48
CA GLY A 152 22.89 24.47 -22.07
C GLY A 152 23.18 24.15 -20.60
N MET A 153 23.54 22.89 -20.33
CA MET A 153 24.68 22.53 -19.45
C MET A 153 25.18 21.12 -19.78
N THR A 154 26.50 20.99 -19.69
CA THR A 154 27.40 19.94 -20.18
C THR A 154 27.81 18.93 -19.09
N VAL A 155 28.01 17.66 -19.52
CA VAL A 155 29.00 16.66 -19.04
C VAL A 155 28.72 16.08 -17.63
N GLN A 156 28.69 14.75 -17.40
CA GLN A 156 29.86 13.89 -17.46
C GLN A 156 29.49 12.40 -17.55
N ASP A 157 29.92 11.78 -18.64
CA ASP A 157 29.95 10.33 -18.83
C ASP A 157 31.15 9.79 -18.03
N THR A 158 30.92 8.86 -17.11
CA THR A 158 32.01 8.08 -16.50
C THR A 158 31.54 6.66 -16.32
N THR A 159 31.86 5.85 -17.34
CA THR A 159 32.00 4.40 -17.28
C THR A 159 32.74 4.00 -16.01
N SER A 160 32.08 3.22 -15.15
CA SER A 160 32.73 2.46 -14.08
C SER A 160 32.08 1.11 -13.90
N LYS A 161 32.67 0.15 -14.60
CA LYS A 161 32.97 -1.23 -14.20
C LYS A 161 32.06 -1.87 -13.14
N VAL A 162 31.19 -2.76 -13.62
CA VAL A 162 30.50 -3.81 -12.85
C VAL A 162 31.53 -4.58 -12.02
N THR A 163 31.36 -4.56 -10.69
CA THR A 163 31.94 -5.56 -9.80
C THR A 163 30.78 -6.23 -9.08
N ALA A 164 30.53 -7.49 -9.44
CA ALA A 164 29.55 -8.34 -8.80
C ALA A 164 29.97 -8.55 -7.33
N ALA A 165 29.12 -8.12 -6.39
CA ALA A 165 29.23 -8.49 -5.00
C ALA A 165 28.21 -9.61 -4.72
N THR A 166 28.76 -10.78 -4.44
CA THR A 166 28.10 -12.03 -4.06
C THR A 166 27.09 -11.81 -2.92
N SER A 167 25.88 -12.28 -3.12
CA SER A 167 24.80 -12.29 -2.14
C SER A 167 25.18 -13.14 -0.93
N THR A 168 25.26 -12.52 0.25
CA THR A 168 25.20 -13.24 1.53
C THR A 168 23.74 -13.27 1.97
N ALA A 169 22.97 -14.18 1.37
CA ALA A 169 21.66 -14.55 1.86
C ALA A 169 21.84 -15.30 3.19
N GLY A 170 21.51 -14.65 4.31
CA GLY A 170 21.64 -15.27 5.62
C GLY A 170 20.87 -14.53 6.71
N SER A 171 19.79 -15.16 7.18
CA SER A 171 19.22 -14.95 8.53
C SER A 171 18.28 -13.75 8.75
N VAL A 172 17.11 -13.76 8.12
CA VAL A 172 15.89 -13.07 8.65
C VAL A 172 14.70 -13.99 8.93
N ILE A 173 14.84 -15.30 8.69
CA ILE A 173 13.78 -16.29 8.93
C ILE A 173 13.65 -16.65 10.43
N GLY A 174 14.62 -16.30 11.28
CA GLY A 174 14.61 -16.66 12.71
C GLY A 174 13.77 -15.76 13.64
N ARG A 175 13.33 -14.57 13.20
CA ARG A 175 12.65 -13.60 14.10
C ARG A 175 11.13 -13.75 14.17
N ILE A 176 10.50 -14.32 13.15
CA ILE A 176 9.04 -14.53 13.14
C ILE A 176 8.66 -15.79 13.94
N LEU A 177 9.46 -16.85 13.86
CA LEU A 177 9.24 -18.09 14.62
C LEU A 177 9.46 -17.92 16.13
N THR A 178 10.44 -17.09 16.53
CA THR A 178 10.70 -16.81 17.94
C THR A 178 9.59 -15.98 18.59
N SER A 179 9.00 -15.03 17.86
CA SER A 179 7.85 -14.24 18.35
C SER A 179 6.61 -15.11 18.63
N LEU A 180 6.30 -16.05 17.72
CA LEU A 180 5.14 -16.92 17.84
C LEU A 180 5.29 -17.96 18.97
N LEU A 181 6.51 -18.48 19.17
CA LEU A 181 6.81 -19.44 20.24
C LEU A 181 6.69 -18.80 21.64
N VAL A 182 7.12 -17.54 21.80
CA VAL A 182 6.97 -16.81 23.07
C VAL A 182 5.50 -16.60 23.42
N ILE A 183 4.66 -16.26 22.45
CA ILE A 183 3.21 -16.08 22.68
C ILE A 183 2.56 -17.39 23.16
N ILE A 184 2.91 -18.51 22.53
CA ILE A 184 2.39 -19.84 22.92
C ILE A 184 2.84 -20.19 24.35
N LEU A 185 4.11 -19.97 24.70
CA LEU A 185 4.62 -20.24 26.05
C LEU A 185 3.93 -19.39 27.12
N VAL A 186 3.64 -18.12 26.84
CA VAL A 186 2.94 -17.24 27.77
C VAL A 186 1.50 -17.73 28.01
N ILE A 187 0.77 -18.10 26.94
CA ILE A 187 -0.60 -18.61 27.07
C ILE A 187 -0.64 -19.92 27.87
N VAL A 188 0.28 -20.85 27.58
CA VAL A 188 0.39 -22.12 28.31
C VAL A 188 0.76 -21.89 29.77
N GLY A 189 1.70 -20.98 30.06
CA GLY A 189 2.08 -20.63 31.42
C GLY A 189 0.92 -20.06 32.23
N ILE A 190 0.11 -19.18 31.64
CA ILE A 190 -1.10 -18.62 32.27
C ILE A 190 -2.14 -19.72 32.51
N ALA A 191 -2.36 -20.62 31.55
CA ALA A 191 -3.33 -21.71 31.68
C ALA A 191 -2.93 -22.71 32.79
N ILE A 192 -1.65 -23.06 32.89
CA ILE A 192 -1.13 -23.93 33.95
C ILE A 192 -1.21 -23.22 35.30
N GLY A 193 -0.79 -21.95 35.38
CA GLY A 193 -0.87 -21.14 36.60
C GLY A 193 -2.31 -21.01 37.11
N ALA A 194 -3.26 -20.70 36.22
CA ALA A 194 -4.67 -20.67 36.56
C ALA A 194 -5.16 -22.03 37.05
N SER A 195 -4.84 -23.12 36.34
CA SER A 195 -5.26 -24.48 36.71
C SER A 195 -4.71 -24.91 38.09
N LEU A 196 -3.48 -24.53 38.42
CA LEU A 196 -2.88 -24.79 39.74
C LEU A 196 -3.54 -23.96 40.84
N ILE A 197 -3.84 -22.69 40.59
CA ILE A 197 -4.57 -21.84 41.54
C ILE A 197 -5.99 -22.37 41.78
N PHE A 198 -6.68 -22.81 40.72
CA PHE A 198 -8.01 -23.43 40.84
C PHE A 198 -7.97 -24.77 41.57
N ARG A 199 -6.96 -25.62 41.35
CA ARG A 199 -6.76 -26.84 42.15
C ARG A 199 -6.47 -26.55 43.62
N ASN A 200 -5.66 -25.53 43.92
CA ASN A 200 -5.30 -25.20 45.30
C ASN A 200 -6.46 -24.54 46.07
N ARG A 201 -7.41 -23.90 45.37
CA ARG A 201 -8.63 -23.34 45.96
C ARG A 201 -9.83 -24.32 46.00
N GLY A 202 -9.77 -25.43 45.27
CA GLY A 202 -10.81 -26.48 45.26
C GLY A 202 -10.68 -27.52 46.36
N SER A 203 -9.65 -27.46 47.20
CA SER A 203 -9.42 -28.39 48.32
C SER A 203 -9.81 -27.77 49.68
N VAL A 204 -10.97 -27.11 49.75
CA VAL A 204 -11.61 -26.74 51.02
C VAL A 204 -13.13 -26.80 50.85
N SER A 205 -13.66 -28.01 50.96
CA SER A 205 -15.05 -28.27 51.33
C SER A 205 -15.05 -29.63 52.00
N HIS A 206 -14.86 -29.60 53.32
CA HIS A 206 -15.21 -30.67 54.23
C HIS A 206 -16.71 -30.57 54.59
#